data_AF-A0AA37GL34-F1
#
_entry.id   AF-A0AA37GL34-F1
#
_cell.length_a   1.000
_cell.length_b   1.000
_cell.length_c   1.000
_cell.angle_alpha   90.00
_cell.angle_beta   90.00
_cell.angle_gamma   90.00
#
_symmetry.space_group_name_H-M   'P 1'
#
loop_
_entity.id
_entity.type
_entity.pdbx_description
1 polymer ?
#
loop_
_entity_poly.entity_id
_entity_poly.type
_entity_poly.pdbx_seq_one_letter_code
_entity_poly.pdbx_strand_id
1 'polypeptide(L)'
;MSADTAAKGGKFTYCVGSPTFNPDEYAKDTARRERANELLAKDDLYGATVVSFNLPERDTYVYHAMTAVRLAEVQRIVSMGGVNGLHAWYRDDEGKPALDPPPCILSTESSSLASRPTSLPSTLPFFSPFSTRPTLALPGQAARKLTAAADRPPPRSDIDAYIQIFSPSTLTPSALNSFLSNAKKSSLRFQVATHLLARRHIHPALLSSLAVPKSKKPAALPPNPYLDFWSWSCRNLEWCGPAPSTEKKLQSHHVLPILMHHFGCATPTHEALCVLRVLAAGRAVADVGSGNGYWAHMLRAYGLRVHPVDNMQSEWRVNWVPDTLVSDGVRFLRSRDAGRDLVLLLVYPVVGGGVAGGTEGSFTRGLVEAYAGDTLAVVGTQNRNGYTAFRGMTVDEYMEREQPAWKKVVQIPLPSFAGKDEALFVFQRGERAPKDVAEGEGERKA
;
A
#
# COMPACT_ATOMS: atom_id res chain seq x y z
N MET A 1 -39.96 -24.95 -24.27
CA MET A 1 -39.10 -25.70 -25.20
C MET A 1 -38.33 -24.67 -26.02
N SER A 2 -37.02 -24.53 -26.01
CA SER A 2 -35.95 -25.23 -25.31
C SER A 2 -34.91 -24.18 -24.90
N ALA A 3 -34.49 -24.24 -23.65
CA ALA A 3 -33.15 -23.83 -23.28
C ALA A 3 -32.20 -24.83 -23.93
N ASP A 4 -31.29 -24.39 -24.79
CA ASP A 4 -29.92 -24.89 -24.83
C ASP A 4 -29.16 -24.20 -25.96
N THR A 5 -28.42 -23.16 -25.62
CA THR A 5 -27.16 -22.90 -26.32
C THR A 5 -26.21 -22.30 -25.31
N ALA A 6 -25.86 -23.12 -24.31
CA ALA A 6 -24.65 -22.90 -23.54
C ALA A 6 -23.49 -22.79 -24.53
N ALA A 7 -22.96 -21.58 -24.68
CA ALA A 7 -21.69 -21.36 -25.35
C ALA A 7 -20.66 -22.28 -24.68
N LYS A 8 -20.13 -23.25 -25.43
CA LYS A 8 -19.09 -24.16 -24.98
C LYS A 8 -17.91 -23.31 -24.48
N GLY A 9 -17.78 -23.23 -23.16
CA GLY A 9 -16.71 -22.51 -22.48
C GLY A 9 -15.38 -23.18 -22.75
N GLY A 10 -14.63 -22.63 -23.71
CA GLY A 10 -13.19 -22.85 -23.77
C GLY A 10 -12.57 -22.29 -22.50
N LYS A 11 -11.70 -23.08 -21.85
CA LYS A 11 -10.97 -22.67 -20.64
C LYS A 11 -9.99 -21.56 -21.04
N PHE A 12 -10.42 -20.32 -20.90
CA PHE A 12 -9.59 -19.15 -21.14
C PHE A 12 -8.50 -19.09 -20.06
N THR A 13 -7.23 -19.15 -20.45
CA THR A 13 -6.10 -18.95 -19.52
C THR A 13 -4.97 -18.29 -20.31
N TYR A 14 -5.00 -16.95 -20.39
CA TYR A 14 -3.96 -16.19 -21.10
C TYR A 14 -2.75 -15.92 -20.19
N CYS A 15 -2.04 -16.97 -19.78
CA CYS A 15 -0.76 -16.82 -19.09
C CYS A 15 0.36 -16.81 -20.13
N VAL A 16 0.99 -15.65 -20.37
CA VAL A 16 2.13 -15.60 -21.29
C VAL A 16 3.32 -16.29 -20.62
N GLY A 17 3.75 -17.44 -21.16
CA GLY A 17 4.93 -18.20 -20.71
C GLY A 17 4.81 -18.91 -19.35
N SER A 18 3.61 -19.00 -18.78
CA SER A 18 3.27 -20.05 -17.81
C SER A 18 1.92 -20.68 -18.12
N PRO A 19 1.80 -21.41 -19.23
CA PRO A 19 0.52 -21.98 -19.68
C PRO A 19 -0.05 -23.00 -18.70
N THR A 20 0.76 -23.52 -17.79
CA THR A 20 0.38 -24.53 -16.79
C THR A 20 0.14 -23.92 -15.40
N PHE A 21 0.23 -22.60 -15.21
CA PHE A 21 -0.01 -22.03 -13.89
C PHE A 21 -1.48 -22.21 -13.49
N ASN A 22 -1.69 -22.83 -12.34
CA ASN A 22 -2.99 -23.00 -11.71
C ASN A 22 -2.95 -22.40 -10.29
N PRO A 23 -3.72 -21.33 -10.01
CA PRO A 23 -3.77 -20.68 -8.70
C PRO A 23 -4.17 -21.62 -7.55
N ASP A 24 -5.13 -22.52 -7.79
CA ASP A 24 -5.64 -23.41 -6.75
C ASP A 24 -4.62 -24.51 -6.39
N GLU A 25 -3.88 -25.00 -7.39
CA GLU A 25 -2.77 -25.92 -7.18
C GLU A 25 -1.63 -25.22 -6.43
N TYR A 26 -1.26 -24.00 -6.86
CA TYR A 26 -0.25 -23.20 -6.18
C TYR A 26 -0.62 -22.90 -4.72
N ALA A 27 -1.89 -22.58 -4.44
CA ALA A 27 -2.39 -22.33 -3.09
C ALA A 27 -2.39 -23.58 -2.19
N LYS A 28 -2.44 -24.79 -2.76
CA LYS A 28 -2.37 -26.05 -2.00
C LYS A 28 -0.94 -26.57 -1.86
N ASP A 29 -0.03 -26.22 -2.76
CA ASP A 29 1.36 -26.67 -2.75
C ASP A 29 2.24 -25.88 -1.77
N THR A 30 2.18 -26.26 -0.50
CA THR A 30 2.97 -25.64 0.58
C THR A 30 4.48 -25.75 0.33
N ALA A 31 4.95 -26.89 -0.16
CA ALA A 31 6.38 -27.12 -0.41
C ALA A 31 6.94 -26.20 -1.50
N ARG A 32 6.17 -25.92 -2.55
CA ARG A 32 6.56 -24.95 -3.58
C ARG A 32 6.65 -23.53 -3.04
N ARG A 33 5.70 -23.12 -2.19
CA ARG A 33 5.73 -21.79 -1.55
C ARG A 33 6.91 -21.66 -0.57
N GLU A 34 7.18 -22.69 0.21
CA GLU A 34 8.33 -22.73 1.12
C GLU A 34 9.65 -22.62 0.35
N ARG A 35 9.83 -23.40 -0.73
CA ARG A 35 10.99 -23.27 -1.62
C ARG A 35 11.15 -21.87 -2.20
N ALA A 36 10.05 -21.24 -2.65
CA ALA A 36 10.10 -19.86 -3.14
C ALA A 36 10.53 -18.89 -2.04
N ASN A 37 10.00 -19.04 -0.81
CA ASN A 37 10.38 -18.21 0.33
C ASN A 37 11.84 -18.42 0.78
N GLU A 38 12.37 -19.64 0.68
CA GLU A 38 13.79 -19.93 0.92
C GLU A 38 14.71 -19.24 -0.10
N LEU A 39 14.27 -19.14 -1.37
CA LEU A 39 14.99 -18.43 -2.42
C LEU A 39 14.93 -16.91 -2.20
N LEU A 40 13.76 -16.37 -1.84
CA LEU A 40 13.63 -14.97 -1.42
C LEU A 40 14.53 -14.64 -0.22
N ALA A 41 14.63 -15.54 0.76
CA ALA A 41 15.51 -15.35 1.91
C ALA A 41 17.01 -15.28 1.56
N LYS A 42 17.39 -15.77 0.36
CA LYS A 42 18.75 -15.69 -0.21
C LYS A 42 18.89 -14.58 -1.25
N ASP A 43 17.90 -13.68 -1.36
CA ASP A 43 17.82 -12.61 -2.35
C ASP A 43 17.84 -13.11 -3.82
N ASP A 44 17.39 -14.35 -4.03
CA ASP A 44 17.19 -14.95 -5.35
C ASP A 44 15.74 -14.75 -5.83
N LEU A 45 15.44 -13.52 -6.26
CA LEU A 45 14.16 -13.17 -6.87
C LEU A 45 13.90 -13.98 -8.15
N TYR A 46 14.94 -14.22 -8.95
CA TYR A 46 14.83 -14.99 -10.19
C TYR A 46 14.30 -16.39 -9.90
N GLY A 47 15.02 -17.14 -9.06
CA GLY A 47 14.66 -18.49 -8.66
C GLY A 47 13.30 -18.52 -7.98
N ALA A 48 13.03 -17.59 -7.05
CA ALA A 48 11.74 -17.53 -6.38
C ALA A 48 10.57 -17.33 -7.37
N THR A 49 10.74 -16.47 -8.38
CA THR A 49 9.72 -16.22 -9.41
C THR A 49 9.54 -17.43 -10.31
N VAL A 50 10.64 -18.02 -10.79
CA VAL A 50 10.61 -19.24 -11.63
C VAL A 50 9.91 -20.39 -10.90
N VAL A 51 10.27 -20.65 -9.64
CA VAL A 51 9.63 -21.68 -8.82
C VAL A 51 8.17 -21.36 -8.56
N SER A 52 7.85 -20.12 -8.17
CA SER A 52 6.48 -19.72 -7.83
C SER A 52 5.51 -19.87 -8.99
N PHE A 53 5.97 -19.61 -10.21
CA PHE A 53 5.10 -19.54 -11.39
C PHE A 53 5.38 -20.60 -12.44
N ASN A 54 6.30 -21.54 -12.19
CA ASN A 54 6.66 -22.61 -13.12
C ASN A 54 7.09 -22.03 -14.47
N LEU A 55 7.89 -20.96 -14.42
CA LEU A 55 8.43 -20.34 -15.63
C LEU A 55 9.55 -21.21 -16.21
N PRO A 56 9.87 -21.05 -17.51
CA PRO A 56 11.08 -21.64 -18.06
C PRO A 56 12.32 -21.21 -17.27
N GLU A 57 13.28 -22.13 -17.11
CA GLU A 57 14.56 -21.86 -16.42
C GLU A 57 15.29 -20.64 -17.00
N ARG A 58 15.16 -20.43 -18.32
CA ARG A 58 15.64 -19.24 -19.03
C ARG A 58 14.46 -18.38 -19.49
N ASP A 59 13.91 -17.60 -18.57
CA ASP A 59 12.83 -16.67 -18.90
C ASP A 59 13.38 -15.46 -19.67
N THR A 60 12.91 -15.29 -20.91
CA THR A 60 13.32 -14.20 -21.81
C THR A 60 12.23 -13.15 -21.99
N TYR A 61 11.11 -13.30 -21.29
CA TYR A 61 9.98 -12.39 -21.36
C TYR A 61 10.36 -10.98 -20.90
N VAL A 62 9.80 -9.99 -21.59
CA VAL A 62 9.97 -8.57 -21.27
C VAL A 62 8.74 -8.11 -20.48
N TYR A 63 8.96 -7.78 -19.23
CA TYR A 63 7.96 -7.30 -18.30
C TYR A 63 7.78 -5.79 -18.49
N HIS A 64 6.53 -5.36 -18.68
CA HIS A 64 6.17 -3.97 -18.93
C HIS A 64 5.32 -3.42 -17.79
N ALA A 65 5.78 -2.34 -17.15
CA ALA A 65 4.94 -1.49 -16.31
C ALA A 65 5.36 -0.02 -16.52
N MET A 66 6.05 0.56 -15.53
CA MET A 66 6.69 1.88 -15.67
C MET A 66 7.98 1.84 -16.52
N THR A 67 8.59 0.66 -16.67
CA THR A 67 9.78 0.40 -17.49
C THR A 67 9.69 -1.01 -18.07
N ALA A 68 10.50 -1.31 -19.09
CA ALA A 68 10.61 -2.61 -19.73
C ALA A 68 11.87 -3.33 -19.23
N VAL A 69 11.72 -4.52 -18.65
CA VAL A 69 12.83 -5.28 -18.04
C VAL A 69 12.67 -6.78 -18.26
N ARG A 70 13.76 -7.53 -18.24
CA ARG A 70 13.74 -9.00 -18.14
C ARG A 70 14.03 -9.46 -16.72
N LEU A 71 13.52 -10.63 -16.33
CA LEU A 71 13.71 -11.17 -14.98
C LEU A 71 15.20 -11.28 -14.59
N ALA A 72 16.06 -11.73 -15.51
CA ALA A 72 17.50 -11.82 -15.28
C ALA A 72 18.18 -10.45 -15.13
N GLU A 73 17.69 -9.40 -15.82
CA GLU A 73 18.19 -8.03 -15.65
C GLU A 73 17.83 -7.51 -14.26
N VAL A 74 16.60 -7.73 -13.82
CA VAL A 74 16.15 -7.33 -12.48
C VAL A 74 16.94 -8.04 -11.39
N GLN A 75 17.23 -9.33 -11.53
CA GLN A 75 18.07 -10.04 -10.56
C GLN A 75 19.48 -9.44 -10.46
N ARG A 76 20.09 -9.04 -11.58
CA ARG A 76 21.38 -8.34 -11.55
C ARG A 76 21.28 -7.01 -10.80
N ILE A 77 20.21 -6.24 -11.03
CA ILE A 77 19.96 -4.97 -10.34
C ILE A 77 19.75 -5.19 -8.84
N VAL A 78 19.00 -6.23 -8.44
CA VAL A 78 18.85 -6.65 -7.04
C VAL A 78 20.21 -6.94 -6.40
N SER A 79 21.08 -7.69 -7.08
CA SER A 79 22.43 -7.98 -6.59
C SER A 79 23.36 -6.77 -6.50
N MET A 80 23.03 -5.66 -7.18
CA MET A 80 23.76 -4.40 -7.08
C MET A 80 23.39 -3.60 -5.83
N GLY A 81 22.24 -3.86 -5.21
CA GLY A 81 21.75 -3.12 -4.03
C GLY A 81 21.62 -1.62 -4.31
N GLY A 82 21.88 -0.78 -3.30
CA GLY A 82 21.65 0.67 -3.36
C GLY A 82 22.63 1.49 -4.20
N VAL A 83 23.57 0.86 -4.93
CA VAL A 83 24.54 1.57 -5.78
C VAL A 83 23.84 2.43 -6.84
N ASN A 84 24.49 3.51 -7.28
CA ASN A 84 23.92 4.47 -8.24
C ASN A 84 22.55 5.06 -7.83
N GLY A 85 22.25 5.07 -6.53
CA GLY A 85 21.00 5.63 -6.02
C GLY A 85 19.77 4.76 -6.23
N LEU A 86 19.95 3.46 -6.56
CA LEU A 86 18.83 2.52 -6.75
C LEU A 86 17.91 2.41 -5.52
N HIS A 87 18.42 2.73 -4.32
CA HIS A 87 17.65 2.78 -3.06
C HIS A 87 17.53 4.19 -2.46
N ALA A 88 17.68 5.25 -3.27
CA ALA A 88 17.64 6.65 -2.82
C ALA A 88 16.21 7.16 -2.52
N TRP A 89 15.41 6.38 -1.79
CA TRP A 89 13.99 6.63 -1.55
C TRP A 89 13.75 7.85 -0.66
N TYR A 90 14.64 8.07 0.31
CA TYR A 90 14.52 9.11 1.32
C TYR A 90 15.48 10.28 1.07
N ARG A 91 15.80 10.50 -0.20
CA ARG A 91 16.62 11.62 -0.67
C ARG A 91 15.79 12.55 -1.56
N ASP A 92 16.06 13.84 -1.52
CA ASP A 92 15.53 14.81 -2.50
C ASP A 92 16.29 14.74 -3.83
N ASP A 93 15.94 15.61 -4.76
CA ASP A 93 16.51 15.64 -6.11
C ASP A 93 17.97 16.12 -6.10
N GLU A 94 18.38 16.85 -5.06
CA GLU A 94 19.75 17.24 -4.77
C GLU A 94 20.55 16.16 -4.04
N GLY A 95 19.94 14.99 -3.80
CA GLY A 95 20.55 13.85 -3.09
C GLY A 95 20.68 14.03 -1.59
N LYS A 96 20.15 15.13 -1.03
CA LYS A 96 20.12 15.39 0.41
C LYS A 96 19.02 14.55 1.06
N PRO A 97 19.16 14.23 2.35
CA PRO A 97 18.11 13.52 3.08
C PRO A 97 16.82 14.32 3.08
N ALA A 98 15.72 13.71 2.67
CA ALA A 98 14.39 14.31 2.64
C ALA A 98 13.73 14.39 4.04
N LEU A 99 14.51 14.21 5.11
CA LEU A 99 14.04 14.37 6.48
C LEU A 99 14.10 15.86 6.84
N ASP A 100 12.94 16.48 7.02
CA ASP A 100 12.92 17.84 7.59
C ASP A 100 13.62 17.84 8.97
N PRO A 101 14.53 18.79 9.24
CA PRO A 101 15.07 18.95 10.57
C PRO A 101 13.90 19.23 11.54
N PRO A 102 13.91 18.67 12.77
CA PRO A 102 12.86 18.94 13.73
C PRO A 102 12.74 20.46 13.94
N PRO A 103 11.52 21.01 14.10
CA PRO A 103 11.37 22.43 14.37
C PRO A 103 12.19 22.77 15.61
N CYS A 104 13.17 23.64 15.41
CA CYS A 104 14.00 24.15 16.49
C CYS A 104 13.07 24.93 17.41
N ILE A 105 12.73 24.37 18.58
CA ILE A 105 12.08 25.14 19.63
C ILE A 105 13.13 26.13 20.11
N LEU A 106 13.17 27.30 19.48
CA LEU A 106 13.76 28.49 20.07
C LEU A 106 12.93 28.78 21.30
N SER A 107 13.42 28.34 22.46
CA SER A 107 12.97 28.79 23.76
C SER A 107 13.19 30.30 23.83
N THR A 108 12.18 31.07 23.44
CA THR A 108 12.05 32.47 23.79
C THR A 108 11.66 32.52 25.27
N GLU A 109 12.65 32.51 26.14
CA GLU A 109 12.46 33.04 27.49
C GLU A 109 12.42 34.57 27.39
N SER A 110 11.22 35.14 27.52
CA SER A 110 11.04 36.54 27.87
C SER A 110 10.28 36.65 29.19
N SER A 111 11.04 36.97 30.24
CA SER A 111 10.73 37.84 31.37
C SER A 111 9.43 37.63 32.18
N SER A 112 9.59 37.28 33.47
CA SER A 112 9.08 38.15 34.54
C SER A 112 9.82 37.94 35.86
N LEU A 113 10.02 39.05 36.56
CA LEU A 113 10.86 39.28 37.74
C LEU A 113 10.45 38.56 39.04
N ALA A 114 11.46 38.51 39.92
CA ALA A 114 11.43 38.62 41.39
C ALA A 114 11.00 37.39 42.22
N SER A 115 11.97 36.76 42.90
CA SER A 115 12.31 37.03 44.31
C SER A 115 13.23 35.95 44.91
N ARG A 116 14.31 36.38 45.56
CA ARG A 116 15.13 35.62 46.54
C ARG A 116 14.57 35.92 47.95
N PRO A 117 14.85 35.16 49.05
CA PRO A 117 16.17 34.58 49.37
C PRO A 117 16.21 33.27 50.21
N THR A 118 17.46 32.82 50.47
CA THR A 118 17.98 32.06 51.66
C THR A 118 17.48 30.61 51.87
N SER A 119 18.32 29.56 51.94
CA SER A 119 19.43 29.34 52.89
C SER A 119 20.21 28.04 52.56
N LEU A 120 21.49 28.01 52.97
CA LEU A 120 22.45 26.88 53.02
C LEU A 120 22.31 26.15 54.40
N PRO A 121 22.85 24.92 54.66
CA PRO A 121 24.28 24.59 54.52
C PRO A 121 24.66 23.11 54.18
N SER A 122 25.79 22.95 53.47
CA SER A 122 27.07 22.35 53.91
C SER A 122 27.16 20.82 54.01
N THR A 123 27.96 20.20 53.13
CA THR A 123 29.17 19.45 53.50
C THR A 123 29.97 19.02 52.25
N LEU A 124 31.25 19.40 52.21
CA LEU A 124 32.33 18.86 51.38
C LEU A 124 33.20 17.98 52.29
N PRO A 125 33.97 17.00 51.78
CA PRO A 125 35.30 17.26 51.16
C PRO A 125 35.50 16.38 49.89
N PHE A 126 36.52 16.46 49.04
CA PHE A 126 37.96 16.68 49.19
C PHE A 126 38.53 16.94 47.77
N PHE A 127 39.46 17.89 47.61
CA PHE A 127 40.08 18.27 46.33
C PHE A 127 41.41 17.51 46.11
N SER A 128 41.70 17.13 44.85
CA SER A 128 43.07 17.10 44.32
C SER A 128 43.06 17.38 42.80
N PRO A 129 44.10 18.02 42.23
CA PRO A 129 43.96 18.79 41.00
C PRO A 129 44.58 18.08 39.79
N PHE A 130 43.85 17.99 38.68
CA PHE A 130 44.46 17.89 37.35
C PHE A 130 43.76 18.81 36.35
N SER A 131 44.54 19.80 35.94
CA SER A 131 44.27 20.73 34.85
C SER A 131 44.21 20.00 33.51
N THR A 132 43.09 20.10 32.79
CA THR A 132 43.08 20.06 31.33
C THR A 132 42.03 21.03 30.79
N ARG A 133 42.46 21.85 29.83
CA ARG A 133 41.70 22.92 29.17
C ARG A 133 40.43 22.40 28.49
N PRO A 134 39.34 23.17 28.44
CA PRO A 134 38.22 22.87 27.55
C PRO A 134 38.65 23.13 26.11
N THR A 135 38.71 22.07 25.30
CA THR A 135 38.84 22.19 23.84
C THR A 135 37.57 22.81 23.30
N LEU A 136 37.66 24.05 22.80
CA LEU A 136 36.66 24.66 21.94
C LEU A 136 36.39 23.73 20.75
N ALA A 137 35.23 23.07 20.74
CA ALA A 137 34.76 22.35 19.57
C ALA A 137 34.48 23.37 18.47
N LEU A 138 35.26 23.31 17.38
CA LEU A 138 35.04 24.12 16.19
C LEU A 138 33.62 23.91 15.64
N PRO A 139 32.91 24.99 15.24
CA PRO A 139 31.61 24.90 14.60
C PRO A 139 31.77 24.23 13.23
N GLY A 140 31.60 22.91 13.19
CA GLY A 140 31.77 22.12 11.96
C GLY A 140 31.72 20.60 12.19
N GLN A 141 32.07 20.12 13.39
CA GLN A 141 31.98 18.68 13.70
C GLN A 141 30.56 18.21 14.04
N ALA A 142 29.72 19.07 14.62
CA ALA A 142 28.31 18.76 14.87
C ALA A 142 27.50 18.66 13.57
N ALA A 143 27.77 19.54 12.60
CA ALA A 143 27.17 19.52 11.27
C ALA A 143 27.55 18.26 10.48
N ARG A 144 28.83 17.84 10.52
CA ARG A 144 29.30 16.59 9.88
C ARG A 144 28.76 15.31 10.52
N LYS A 145 28.42 15.32 11.81
CA LYS A 145 27.78 14.17 12.48
C LYS A 145 26.28 14.05 12.13
N LEU A 146 25.59 15.16 11.89
CA LEU A 146 24.19 15.14 11.43
C LEU A 146 24.07 14.63 9.99
N THR A 147 25.00 15.00 9.09
CA THR A 147 24.98 14.55 7.68
C THR A 147 25.20 13.04 7.55
N ALA A 148 26.11 12.46 8.34
CA ALA A 148 26.40 11.02 8.30
C ALA A 148 25.25 10.11 8.81
N ALA A 149 24.36 10.63 9.66
CA ALA A 149 23.19 9.87 10.13
C ALA A 149 22.10 9.76 9.07
N ALA A 150 22.04 10.74 8.18
CA ALA A 150 20.99 10.89 7.19
C ALA A 150 21.35 10.26 5.83
N ASP A 151 22.59 9.79 5.68
CA ASP A 151 23.07 9.04 4.51
C ASP A 151 22.83 7.52 4.57
N ARG A 152 22.41 7.00 5.73
CA ARG A 152 22.29 5.55 5.95
C ARG A 152 20.88 5.05 5.59
N PRO A 153 20.76 3.84 5.02
CA PRO A 153 19.47 3.20 4.81
C PRO A 153 18.72 3.05 6.15
N PRO A 154 17.39 2.97 6.13
CA PRO A 154 16.62 2.73 7.34
C PRO A 154 17.10 1.47 8.06
N PRO A 155 17.14 1.46 9.40
CA PRO A 155 17.46 0.25 10.15
C PRO A 155 16.55 -0.91 9.78
N ARG A 156 17.10 -2.12 9.69
CA ARG A 156 16.33 -3.34 9.36
C ARG A 156 15.13 -3.54 10.30
N SER A 157 15.29 -3.24 11.58
CA SER A 157 14.22 -3.31 12.56
C SER A 157 13.04 -2.37 12.26
N ASP A 158 13.29 -1.22 11.64
CA ASP A 158 12.24 -0.28 11.26
C ASP A 158 11.51 -0.77 10.01
N ILE A 159 12.24 -1.34 9.04
CA ILE A 159 11.66 -2.00 7.87
C ILE A 159 10.76 -3.17 8.31
N ASP A 160 11.26 -4.04 9.20
CA ASP A 160 10.48 -5.17 9.71
C ASP A 160 9.25 -4.69 10.51
N ALA A 161 9.37 -3.63 11.30
CA ALA A 161 8.24 -3.05 12.01
C ALA A 161 7.20 -2.44 11.04
N TYR A 162 7.63 -1.83 9.93
CA TYR A 162 6.74 -1.36 8.86
C TYR A 162 6.00 -2.53 8.19
N ILE A 163 6.71 -3.62 7.87
CA ILE A 163 6.10 -4.85 7.32
C ILE A 163 5.03 -5.41 8.26
N GLN A 164 5.30 -5.42 9.58
CA GLN A 164 4.35 -5.94 10.57
C GLN A 164 3.03 -5.18 10.65
N ILE A 165 2.93 -3.95 10.13
CA ILE A 165 1.65 -3.21 10.06
C ILE A 165 0.60 -3.97 9.23
N PHE A 166 1.05 -4.67 8.18
CA PHE A 166 0.19 -5.34 7.21
C PHE A 166 0.09 -6.85 7.43
N SER A 167 0.75 -7.35 8.47
CA SER A 167 0.73 -8.76 8.85
C SER A 167 -0.65 -9.15 9.37
N PRO A 168 -1.23 -10.30 8.95
CA PRO A 168 -2.46 -10.81 9.55
C PRO A 168 -2.31 -11.16 11.04
N SER A 169 -1.07 -11.31 11.52
CA SER A 169 -0.75 -11.65 12.92
C SER A 169 -0.83 -10.45 13.86
N THR A 170 -0.99 -9.24 13.33
CA THR A 170 -1.05 -8.00 14.12
C THR A 170 -2.42 -7.33 13.96
N LEU A 171 -2.73 -6.44 14.91
CA LEU A 171 -3.86 -5.53 14.77
C LEU A 171 -3.31 -4.24 14.14
N THR A 172 -3.72 -3.92 12.90
CA THR A 172 -3.16 -2.79 12.15
C THR A 172 -3.18 -1.46 12.90
N PRO A 173 -4.29 -1.04 13.57
CA PRO A 173 -4.28 0.17 14.38
C PRO A 173 -3.25 0.14 15.53
N SER A 174 -3.12 -0.98 16.22
CA SER A 174 -2.15 -1.14 17.31
C SER A 174 -0.71 -1.17 16.80
N ALA A 175 -0.48 -1.82 15.65
CA ALA A 175 0.82 -1.89 15.00
C ALA A 175 1.27 -0.50 14.52
N LEU A 176 0.38 0.30 13.91
CA LEU A 176 0.66 1.69 13.52
C LEU A 176 0.98 2.59 14.71
N ASN A 177 0.17 2.53 15.78
CA ASN A 177 0.44 3.29 17.00
C ASN A 177 1.77 2.88 17.65
N SER A 178 2.08 1.59 17.68
CA SER A 178 3.37 1.07 18.17
C SER A 178 4.53 1.46 17.25
N PHE A 179 4.28 1.59 15.94
CA PHE A 179 5.25 2.06 14.98
C PHE A 179 5.64 3.51 15.29
N LEU A 180 4.66 4.37 15.61
CA LEU A 180 4.89 5.75 16.04
C LEU A 180 5.53 5.87 17.43
N SER A 181 4.97 5.19 18.44
CA SER A 181 5.35 5.40 19.85
C SER A 181 6.79 4.98 20.17
N ASN A 182 7.33 4.02 19.42
CA ASN A 182 8.70 3.54 19.56
C ASN A 182 9.71 4.31 18.66
N ALA A 183 9.25 5.33 17.93
CA ALA A 183 10.09 6.10 17.02
C ALA A 183 10.72 7.31 17.71
N LYS A 184 11.97 7.63 17.35
CA LYS A 184 12.56 8.94 17.70
C LYS A 184 11.89 10.01 16.84
N LYS A 185 11.51 11.17 17.40
CA LYS A 185 10.82 12.25 16.66
C LYS A 185 11.54 12.70 15.38
N SER A 186 12.87 12.60 15.34
CA SER A 186 13.70 12.95 14.19
C SER A 186 13.97 11.79 13.22
N SER A 187 13.39 10.60 13.45
CA SER A 187 13.62 9.41 12.62
C SER A 187 12.65 9.34 11.45
N LEU A 188 13.08 8.68 10.37
CA LEU A 188 12.21 8.32 9.26
C LEU A 188 10.97 7.55 9.71
N ARG A 189 11.14 6.58 10.62
CA ARG A 189 10.03 5.81 11.20
C ARG A 189 8.95 6.70 11.79
N PHE A 190 9.31 7.78 12.47
CA PHE A 190 8.34 8.74 13.01
C PHE A 190 7.57 9.46 11.90
N GLN A 191 8.26 9.90 10.84
CA GLN A 191 7.61 10.57 9.70
C GLN A 191 6.65 9.63 8.96
N VAL A 192 7.09 8.40 8.67
CA VAL A 192 6.25 7.38 8.02
C VAL A 192 5.04 7.06 8.90
N ALA A 193 5.24 6.81 10.19
CA ALA A 193 4.15 6.49 11.10
C ALA A 193 3.12 7.64 11.20
N THR A 194 3.59 8.88 11.30
CA THR A 194 2.75 10.08 11.33
C THR A 194 1.97 10.23 10.03
N HIS A 195 2.63 10.04 8.89
CA HIS A 195 2.01 10.11 7.56
C HIS A 195 0.89 9.08 7.39
N LEU A 196 1.17 7.81 7.72
CA LEU A 196 0.18 6.73 7.62
C LEU A 196 -1.00 6.91 8.59
N LEU A 197 -0.74 7.35 9.82
CA LEU A 197 -1.80 7.60 10.81
C LEU A 197 -2.68 8.78 10.40
N ALA A 198 -2.11 9.85 9.87
CA ALA A 198 -2.87 11.04 9.43
C ALA A 198 -3.83 10.73 8.28
N ARG A 199 -3.52 9.74 7.44
CA ARG A 199 -4.37 9.32 6.31
C ARG A 199 -5.31 8.18 6.66
N ARG A 200 -5.06 7.45 7.75
CA ARG A 200 -5.90 6.34 8.16
C ARG A 200 -7.25 6.87 8.69
N HIS A 201 -8.34 6.43 8.07
CA HIS A 201 -9.70 6.80 8.42
C HIS A 201 -10.64 5.58 8.42
N ILE A 202 -11.44 5.43 9.46
CA ILE A 202 -12.66 4.59 9.46
C ILE A 202 -13.76 5.47 10.05
N HIS A 203 -14.89 5.56 9.36
CA HIS A 203 -16.02 6.36 9.83
C HIS A 203 -16.47 5.89 11.23
N PRO A 204 -16.71 6.80 12.20
CA PRO A 204 -17.04 6.43 13.58
C PRO A 204 -18.19 5.41 13.72
N ALA A 205 -19.26 5.58 12.93
CA ALA A 205 -20.40 4.67 12.91
C ALA A 205 -20.07 3.22 12.50
N LEU A 206 -18.92 2.99 11.86
CA LEU A 206 -18.51 1.68 11.36
C LEU A 206 -17.37 1.05 12.17
N LEU A 207 -16.80 1.75 13.17
CA LEU A 207 -15.64 1.29 13.94
C LEU A 207 -15.84 -0.11 14.54
N SER A 208 -17.02 -0.38 15.10
CA SER A 208 -17.33 -1.70 15.66
C SER A 208 -17.43 -2.78 14.60
N SER A 209 -18.17 -2.52 13.51
CA SER A 209 -18.36 -3.48 12.42
C SER A 209 -17.09 -3.78 11.62
N LEU A 210 -16.17 -2.82 11.55
CA LEU A 210 -14.91 -2.91 10.81
C LEU A 210 -13.70 -3.19 11.71
N ALA A 211 -13.93 -3.56 12.96
CA ALA A 211 -12.87 -4.04 13.84
C ALA A 211 -12.39 -5.42 13.36
N VAL A 212 -11.31 -5.44 12.56
CA VAL A 212 -10.70 -6.69 12.08
C VAL A 212 -9.76 -7.26 13.15
N PRO A 213 -10.05 -8.44 13.72
CA PRO A 213 -9.16 -9.05 14.69
C PRO A 213 -7.90 -9.61 14.01
N LYS A 214 -6.78 -9.64 14.74
CA LYS A 214 -5.60 -10.38 14.30
C LYS A 214 -5.90 -11.87 14.20
N SER A 215 -5.30 -12.54 13.23
CA SER A 215 -5.38 -13.99 13.10
C SER A 215 -4.51 -14.67 14.16
N LYS A 216 -5.14 -15.55 14.95
CA LYS A 216 -4.43 -16.44 15.89
C LYS A 216 -3.74 -17.60 15.18
N LYS A 217 -4.14 -17.91 13.94
CA LYS A 217 -3.58 -18.99 13.11
C LYS A 217 -3.32 -18.45 11.69
N PRO A 218 -2.30 -17.59 11.50
CA PRO A 218 -2.01 -16.99 10.19
C PRO A 218 -1.82 -18.03 9.08
N ALA A 219 -1.22 -19.19 9.38
CA ALA A 219 -1.03 -20.29 8.43
C ALA A 219 -2.34 -20.95 7.96
N ALA A 220 -3.47 -20.71 8.65
CA ALA A 220 -4.78 -21.19 8.24
C ALA A 220 -5.54 -20.19 7.34
N LEU A 221 -5.01 -18.98 7.15
CA LEU A 221 -5.55 -18.05 6.17
C LEU A 221 -5.15 -18.47 4.75
N PRO A 222 -5.92 -18.04 3.72
CA PRO A 222 -5.48 -18.19 2.35
C PRO A 222 -4.05 -17.66 2.14
N PRO A 223 -3.16 -18.42 1.48
CA PRO A 223 -1.81 -17.96 1.18
C PRO A 223 -1.83 -16.66 0.39
N ASN A 224 -0.94 -15.72 0.74
CA ASN A 224 -0.78 -14.45 0.04
C ASN A 224 0.68 -14.28 -0.39
N PRO A 225 1.13 -15.01 -1.43
CA PRO A 225 2.50 -14.93 -1.93
C PRO A 225 2.89 -13.50 -2.30
N TYR A 226 1.94 -12.66 -2.73
CA TYR A 226 2.25 -11.28 -3.03
C TYR A 226 2.77 -10.51 -1.81
N LEU A 227 2.20 -10.77 -0.63
CA LEU A 227 2.66 -10.15 0.62
C LEU A 227 4.07 -10.64 1.00
N ASP A 228 4.43 -11.88 0.69
CA ASP A 228 5.76 -12.43 0.92
C ASP A 228 6.80 -11.76 0.00
N PHE A 229 6.54 -11.70 -1.30
CA PHE A 229 7.39 -11.02 -2.28
C PHE A 229 7.50 -9.51 -1.99
N TRP A 230 6.40 -8.87 -1.59
CA TRP A 230 6.42 -7.47 -1.17
C TRP A 230 7.29 -7.27 0.09
N SER A 231 7.12 -8.11 1.11
CA SER A 231 7.92 -8.05 2.35
C SER A 231 9.41 -8.24 2.07
N TRP A 232 9.75 -9.17 1.18
CA TRP A 232 11.11 -9.33 0.67
C TRP A 232 11.59 -8.05 -0.02
N SER A 233 10.79 -7.47 -0.91
CA SER A 233 11.17 -6.24 -1.61
C SER A 233 11.44 -5.07 -0.66
N CYS A 234 10.67 -4.93 0.42
CA CYS A 234 10.92 -3.91 1.44
C CYS A 234 12.31 -4.09 2.09
N ARG A 235 12.64 -5.33 2.43
CA ARG A 235 13.91 -5.70 3.04
C ARG A 235 15.11 -5.52 2.12
N ASN A 236 14.97 -5.98 0.88
CA ASN A 236 16.04 -5.99 -0.10
C ASN A 236 16.31 -4.57 -0.63
N LEU A 237 15.24 -3.78 -0.81
CA LEU A 237 15.33 -2.42 -1.34
C LEU A 237 15.44 -1.34 -0.26
N GLU A 238 15.64 -1.72 1.01
CA GLU A 238 15.81 -0.78 2.12
C GLU A 238 14.63 0.21 2.26
N TRP A 239 13.41 -0.28 2.06
CA TRP A 239 12.18 0.49 2.08
C TRP A 239 11.43 0.32 3.40
N CYS A 240 11.23 1.43 4.10
CA CYS A 240 10.55 1.55 5.39
C CYS A 240 9.21 2.31 5.25
N GLY A 241 8.58 2.24 4.08
CA GLY A 241 7.27 2.84 3.82
C GLY A 241 7.30 4.30 3.36
N PRO A 242 6.13 4.84 2.99
CA PRO A 242 6.00 6.17 2.44
C PRO A 242 6.12 7.26 3.52
N ALA A 243 6.95 8.26 3.23
CA ALA A 243 6.98 9.54 3.91
C ALA A 243 6.34 10.63 3.01
N PRO A 244 6.04 11.84 3.51
CA PRO A 244 5.46 12.91 2.69
C PRO A 244 6.25 13.20 1.40
N SER A 245 7.58 13.10 1.45
CA SER A 245 8.47 13.30 0.29
C SER A 245 8.32 12.23 -0.81
N THR A 246 7.68 11.09 -0.52
CA THR A 246 7.41 10.01 -1.49
C THR A 246 6.57 10.49 -2.66
N GLU A 247 5.72 11.50 -2.46
CA GLU A 247 4.89 12.08 -3.53
C GLU A 247 5.74 12.55 -4.73
N LYS A 248 6.97 13.03 -4.48
CA LYS A 248 7.90 13.49 -5.52
C LYS A 248 8.55 12.35 -6.30
N LYS A 249 8.43 11.10 -5.82
CA LYS A 249 9.05 9.93 -6.46
C LYS A 249 8.20 9.47 -7.64
N LEU A 250 8.63 9.89 -8.82
CA LEU A 250 8.00 9.51 -10.09
C LEU A 250 8.34 8.08 -10.53
N GLN A 251 9.31 7.42 -9.93
CA GLN A 251 9.78 6.09 -10.34
C GLN A 251 9.81 5.14 -9.13
N SER A 252 9.58 3.87 -9.37
CA SER A 252 9.81 2.77 -8.43
C SER A 252 11.00 1.92 -8.89
N HIS A 253 11.34 0.91 -8.08
CA HIS A 253 12.41 -0.03 -8.41
C HIS A 253 12.03 -0.95 -9.59
N HIS A 254 13.03 -1.47 -10.30
CA HIS A 254 12.89 -2.40 -11.42
C HIS A 254 12.25 -3.76 -11.07
N VAL A 255 12.04 -4.02 -9.77
CA VAL A 255 11.28 -5.18 -9.29
C VAL A 255 9.78 -5.00 -9.55
N LEU A 256 9.29 -3.76 -9.62
CA LEU A 256 7.86 -3.47 -9.75
C LEU A 256 7.22 -4.12 -10.99
N PRO A 257 7.78 -4.02 -12.22
CA PRO A 257 7.22 -4.72 -13.39
C PRO A 257 7.08 -6.24 -13.20
N ILE A 258 8.05 -6.89 -12.54
CA ILE A 258 8.00 -8.33 -12.27
C ILE A 258 6.79 -8.64 -11.38
N LEU A 259 6.66 -7.92 -10.27
CA LEU A 259 5.59 -8.18 -9.31
C LEU A 259 4.21 -7.81 -9.87
N MET A 260 4.10 -6.71 -10.61
CA MET A 260 2.83 -6.32 -11.25
C MET A 260 2.36 -7.37 -12.25
N HIS A 261 3.24 -7.88 -13.11
CA HIS A 261 2.87 -8.93 -14.08
C HIS A 261 2.39 -10.22 -13.42
N HIS A 262 2.87 -10.51 -12.21
CA HIS A 262 2.54 -11.73 -11.50
C HIS A 262 1.40 -11.60 -10.51
N PHE A 263 1.17 -10.43 -9.91
CA PHE A 263 0.21 -10.26 -8.82
C PHE A 263 -0.71 -9.03 -8.97
N GLY A 264 -0.53 -8.20 -9.99
CA GLY A 264 -1.28 -6.95 -10.16
C GLY A 264 -0.70 -5.76 -9.39
N CYS A 265 -1.36 -4.62 -9.44
CA CYS A 265 -0.75 -3.33 -9.11
C CYS A 265 -0.54 -3.04 -7.61
N ALA A 266 -1.34 -3.65 -6.73
CA ALA A 266 -1.30 -3.38 -5.30
C ALA A 266 -1.55 -4.65 -4.48
N THR A 267 -0.87 -4.77 -3.34
CA THR A 267 -0.93 -5.96 -2.49
C THR A 267 -2.15 -5.93 -1.56
N PRO A 268 -3.10 -6.88 -1.65
CA PRO A 268 -4.21 -6.98 -0.70
C PRO A 268 -3.71 -7.43 0.67
N THR A 269 -4.31 -6.90 1.74
CA THR A 269 -4.02 -7.28 3.13
C THR A 269 -5.20 -7.98 3.78
N HIS A 270 -4.95 -8.68 4.89
CA HIS A 270 -6.02 -9.28 5.68
C HIS A 270 -7.06 -8.25 6.14
N GLU A 271 -6.61 -7.07 6.58
CA GLU A 271 -7.51 -5.98 6.98
C GLU A 271 -8.37 -5.52 5.80
N ALA A 272 -7.77 -5.24 4.64
CA ALA A 272 -8.49 -4.78 3.45
C ALA A 272 -9.53 -5.80 2.95
N LEU A 273 -9.15 -7.08 2.86
CA LEU A 273 -10.04 -8.15 2.42
C LEU A 273 -11.21 -8.35 3.41
N CYS A 274 -10.95 -8.29 4.72
CA CYS A 274 -12.00 -8.36 5.74
C CYS A 274 -12.94 -7.15 5.71
N VAL A 275 -12.40 -5.93 5.56
CA VAL A 275 -13.21 -4.71 5.43
C VAL A 275 -14.14 -4.82 4.22
N LEU A 276 -13.62 -5.21 3.06
CA LEU A 276 -14.44 -5.39 1.86
C LEU A 276 -15.48 -6.49 2.05
N ARG A 277 -15.15 -7.59 2.73
CA ARG A 277 -16.13 -8.65 3.07
C ARG A 277 -17.31 -8.12 3.89
N VAL A 278 -17.03 -7.33 4.93
CA VAL A 278 -18.07 -6.76 5.79
C VAL A 278 -18.92 -5.77 4.99
N LEU A 279 -18.30 -4.84 4.25
CA LEU A 279 -19.01 -3.79 3.51
C LEU A 279 -19.76 -4.34 2.28
N ALA A 280 -19.33 -5.47 1.73
CA ALA A 280 -20.09 -6.19 0.71
C ALA A 280 -21.43 -6.71 1.23
N ALA A 281 -21.51 -7.06 2.52
CA ALA A 281 -22.74 -7.54 3.16
C ALA A 281 -23.43 -8.66 2.35
N GLY A 282 -22.64 -9.61 1.83
CA GLY A 282 -23.11 -10.75 1.02
C GLY A 282 -23.35 -10.46 -0.47
N ARG A 283 -23.28 -9.19 -0.91
CA ARG A 283 -23.35 -8.82 -2.32
C ARG A 283 -22.10 -9.24 -3.07
N ALA A 284 -22.25 -9.42 -4.38
CA ALA A 284 -21.13 -9.71 -5.24
C ALA A 284 -20.29 -8.44 -5.50
N VAL A 285 -18.99 -8.59 -5.61
CA VAL A 285 -18.05 -7.53 -5.99
C VAL A 285 -17.82 -7.58 -7.49
N ALA A 286 -17.95 -6.45 -8.18
CA ALA A 286 -17.47 -6.27 -9.54
C ALA A 286 -16.06 -5.68 -9.46
N ASP A 287 -15.05 -6.51 -9.72
CA ASP A 287 -13.65 -6.09 -9.83
C ASP A 287 -13.41 -5.63 -11.27
N VAL A 288 -13.56 -4.34 -11.52
CA VAL A 288 -13.54 -3.75 -12.86
C VAL A 288 -12.15 -3.20 -13.17
N GLY A 289 -11.58 -3.64 -14.29
CA GLY A 289 -10.15 -3.50 -14.57
C GLY A 289 -9.34 -4.51 -13.77
N SER A 290 -9.84 -5.73 -13.62
CA SER A 290 -9.25 -6.74 -12.72
C SER A 290 -7.83 -7.18 -13.12
N GLY A 291 -7.38 -6.88 -14.34
CA GLY A 291 -6.09 -7.32 -14.87
C GLY A 291 -5.97 -8.85 -14.79
N ASN A 292 -4.91 -9.32 -14.12
CA ASN A 292 -4.70 -10.75 -13.90
C ASN A 292 -5.61 -11.38 -12.83
N GLY A 293 -6.43 -10.59 -12.13
CA GLY A 293 -7.43 -11.06 -11.18
C GLY A 293 -6.91 -11.47 -9.81
N TYR A 294 -5.71 -11.04 -9.38
CA TYR A 294 -5.20 -11.39 -8.05
C TYR A 294 -6.10 -10.92 -6.90
N TRP A 295 -6.65 -9.70 -6.99
CA TRP A 295 -7.62 -9.19 -6.01
C TRP A 295 -8.90 -10.03 -6.00
N ALA A 296 -9.45 -10.35 -7.17
CA ALA A 296 -10.59 -11.26 -7.28
C ALA A 296 -10.32 -12.63 -6.65
N HIS A 297 -9.14 -13.22 -6.89
CA HIS A 297 -8.72 -14.49 -6.29
C HIS A 297 -8.68 -14.39 -4.76
N MET A 298 -8.02 -13.37 -4.21
CA MET A 298 -7.90 -13.19 -2.76
C MET A 298 -9.25 -12.91 -2.08
N LEU A 299 -10.12 -12.11 -2.71
CA LEU A 299 -11.47 -11.85 -2.22
C LEU A 299 -12.33 -13.13 -2.21
N ARG A 300 -12.24 -13.97 -3.25
CA ARG A 300 -12.90 -15.28 -3.28
C ARG A 300 -12.41 -16.20 -2.18
N ALA A 301 -11.10 -16.22 -1.93
CA ALA A 301 -10.52 -17.00 -0.84
C ALA A 301 -10.98 -16.52 0.56
N TYR A 302 -11.42 -15.26 0.67
CA TYR A 302 -12.04 -14.69 1.89
C TYR A 302 -13.57 -14.89 1.94
N GLY A 303 -14.14 -15.62 0.98
CA GLY A 303 -15.55 -15.98 0.93
C GLY A 303 -16.45 -14.98 0.21
N LEU A 304 -15.90 -14.00 -0.52
CA LEU A 304 -16.71 -13.11 -1.34
C LEU A 304 -17.05 -13.74 -2.69
N ARG A 305 -18.22 -13.38 -3.23
CA ARG A 305 -18.53 -13.60 -4.66
C ARG A 305 -17.94 -12.44 -5.45
N VAL A 306 -17.14 -12.75 -6.48
CA VAL A 306 -16.47 -11.72 -7.28
C VAL A 306 -16.64 -11.99 -8.77
N HIS A 307 -16.98 -10.94 -9.50
CA HIS A 307 -16.98 -10.86 -10.96
C HIS A 307 -15.74 -10.09 -11.42
N PRO A 308 -14.65 -10.78 -11.81
CA PRO A 308 -13.52 -10.15 -12.48
C PRO A 308 -13.97 -9.67 -13.88
N VAL A 309 -13.77 -8.39 -14.17
CA VAL A 309 -14.16 -7.74 -15.42
C VAL A 309 -12.97 -6.96 -15.95
N ASP A 310 -12.56 -7.23 -17.18
CA ASP A 310 -11.42 -6.55 -17.78
C ASP A 310 -11.54 -6.57 -19.31
N ASN A 311 -10.93 -5.59 -19.99
CA ASN A 311 -10.99 -5.47 -21.45
C ASN A 311 -9.87 -6.25 -22.17
N MET A 312 -8.98 -6.91 -21.41
CA MET A 312 -7.86 -7.71 -21.90
C MET A 312 -6.88 -6.95 -22.79
N GLN A 313 -6.75 -5.63 -22.60
CA GLN A 313 -5.75 -4.84 -23.35
C GLN A 313 -4.31 -5.14 -22.93
N SER A 314 -4.12 -5.59 -21.69
CA SER A 314 -2.81 -5.93 -21.14
C SER A 314 -2.58 -7.44 -21.17
N GLU A 315 -1.37 -7.84 -21.54
CA GLU A 315 -0.90 -9.20 -21.38
C GLU A 315 -0.30 -9.40 -19.98
N TRP A 316 -0.63 -10.54 -19.37
CA TRP A 316 -0.17 -10.89 -18.02
C TRP A 316 0.63 -12.20 -18.03
N ARG A 317 1.65 -12.27 -17.17
CA ARG A 317 2.49 -13.47 -17.06
C ARG A 317 1.72 -14.65 -16.48
N VAL A 318 0.87 -14.37 -15.50
CA VAL A 318 -0.06 -15.35 -14.90
C VAL A 318 -1.42 -14.72 -14.70
N ASN A 319 -2.48 -15.53 -14.71
CA ASN A 319 -3.82 -15.15 -14.28
C ASN A 319 -4.23 -15.94 -13.04
N TRP A 320 -4.90 -15.28 -12.11
CA TRP A 320 -5.32 -15.82 -10.82
C TRP A 320 -6.78 -16.27 -10.79
N VAL A 321 -7.53 -15.95 -11.84
CA VAL A 321 -8.91 -16.38 -12.05
C VAL A 321 -9.08 -16.85 -13.50
N PRO A 322 -9.78 -17.97 -13.74
CA PRO A 322 -9.99 -18.50 -15.09
C PRO A 322 -11.22 -17.93 -15.81
N ASP A 323 -12.02 -17.12 -15.12
CA ASP A 323 -13.37 -16.73 -15.52
C ASP A 323 -13.53 -15.20 -15.64
N THR A 324 -12.48 -14.50 -16.06
CA THR A 324 -12.55 -13.06 -16.34
C THR A 324 -13.57 -12.76 -17.43
N LEU A 325 -14.50 -11.87 -17.12
CA LEU A 325 -15.53 -11.40 -18.04
C LEU A 325 -14.94 -10.33 -18.95
N VAL A 326 -14.77 -10.64 -20.23
CA VAL A 326 -14.21 -9.71 -21.22
C VAL A 326 -15.24 -8.64 -21.56
N SER A 327 -15.09 -7.45 -20.99
CA SER A 327 -16.00 -6.32 -21.20
C SER A 327 -15.31 -5.02 -20.79
N ASP A 328 -15.69 -3.89 -21.40
CA ASP A 328 -15.50 -2.60 -20.75
C ASP A 328 -16.42 -2.50 -19.53
N GLY A 329 -15.98 -1.77 -18.50
CA GLY A 329 -16.66 -1.73 -17.22
C GLY A 329 -18.04 -1.05 -17.27
N VAL A 330 -18.21 -0.01 -18.09
CA VAL A 330 -19.49 0.71 -18.22
C VAL A 330 -20.54 -0.19 -18.88
N ARG A 331 -20.17 -0.91 -19.94
CA ARG A 331 -21.03 -1.91 -20.58
C ARG A 331 -21.39 -3.03 -19.62
N PHE A 332 -20.44 -3.52 -18.85
CA PHE A 332 -20.70 -4.55 -17.83
C PHE A 332 -21.76 -4.07 -16.83
N LEU A 333 -21.60 -2.86 -16.27
CA LEU A 333 -22.57 -2.29 -15.32
C LEU A 333 -23.95 -2.16 -15.95
N ARG A 334 -24.05 -1.61 -17.16
CA ARG A 334 -25.33 -1.46 -17.87
C ARG A 334 -26.05 -2.79 -18.12
N SER A 335 -25.31 -3.87 -18.34
CA SER A 335 -25.88 -5.22 -18.51
C SER A 335 -26.45 -5.83 -17.22
N ARG A 336 -26.26 -5.17 -16.06
CA ARG A 336 -26.63 -5.67 -14.73
C ARG A 336 -27.35 -4.63 -13.89
N ASP A 337 -28.37 -4.00 -14.46
CA ASP A 337 -29.13 -2.91 -13.81
C ASP A 337 -28.22 -1.83 -13.22
N ALA A 338 -27.27 -1.34 -14.02
CA ALA A 338 -26.27 -0.36 -13.62
C ALA A 338 -25.46 -0.75 -12.36
N GLY A 339 -25.38 -2.05 -12.05
CA GLY A 339 -24.68 -2.59 -10.87
C GLY A 339 -25.34 -2.27 -9.53
N ARG A 340 -26.64 -1.97 -9.48
CA ARG A 340 -27.36 -1.57 -8.26
C ARG A 340 -27.11 -2.50 -7.06
N ASP A 341 -27.09 -3.81 -7.30
CA ASP A 341 -26.91 -4.85 -6.26
C ASP A 341 -25.46 -5.33 -6.08
N LEU A 342 -24.50 -4.63 -6.68
CA LEU A 342 -23.08 -4.97 -6.62
C LEU A 342 -22.32 -4.04 -5.65
N VAL A 343 -21.10 -4.45 -5.29
CA VAL A 343 -20.05 -3.52 -4.84
C VAL A 343 -19.12 -3.31 -6.02
N LEU A 344 -18.85 -2.05 -6.39
CA LEU A 344 -17.87 -1.74 -7.42
C LEU A 344 -16.47 -1.64 -6.78
N LEU A 345 -15.52 -2.39 -7.30
CA LEU A 345 -14.10 -2.34 -6.92
C LEU A 345 -13.27 -1.91 -8.13
N LEU A 346 -12.44 -0.89 -7.94
CA LEU A 346 -11.44 -0.45 -8.90
C LEU A 346 -10.06 -0.62 -8.29
N VAL A 347 -9.21 -1.48 -8.87
CA VAL A 347 -7.83 -1.64 -8.43
C VAL A 347 -6.90 -0.93 -9.41
N TYR A 348 -6.24 0.11 -8.91
CA TYR A 348 -5.28 0.93 -9.64
C TYR A 348 -5.85 1.49 -10.95
N PRO A 349 -7.01 2.18 -10.91
CA PRO A 349 -7.66 2.67 -12.12
C PRO A 349 -6.73 3.56 -12.94
N VAL A 350 -6.78 3.42 -14.26
CA VAL A 350 -5.90 4.17 -15.18
C VAL A 350 -6.21 5.67 -15.15
N VAL A 351 -5.16 6.48 -15.32
CA VAL A 351 -5.28 7.94 -15.34
C VAL A 351 -5.90 8.45 -16.65
N GLY A 352 -5.61 7.83 -17.80
CA GLY A 352 -6.02 8.35 -19.12
C GLY A 352 -5.30 9.66 -19.50
N GLY A 353 -5.46 10.13 -20.75
CA GLY A 353 -4.88 11.41 -21.19
C GLY A 353 -3.35 11.43 -21.32
N GLY A 354 -2.71 10.26 -21.31
CA GLY A 354 -1.26 10.09 -21.47
C GLY A 354 -0.90 9.32 -22.75
N VAL A 355 0.23 8.58 -22.72
CA VAL A 355 0.69 7.74 -23.85
C VAL A 355 -0.35 6.69 -24.26
N ALA A 356 -1.16 6.22 -23.32
CA ALA A 356 -2.25 5.28 -23.56
C ALA A 356 -3.51 5.92 -24.21
N GLY A 357 -3.50 7.25 -24.46
CA GLY A 357 -4.62 7.99 -25.04
C GLY A 357 -5.77 8.26 -24.06
N GLY A 358 -6.92 8.69 -24.60
CA GLY A 358 -8.13 9.01 -23.84
C GLY A 358 -8.11 10.39 -23.16
N THR A 359 -9.12 10.66 -22.34
CA THR A 359 -9.21 11.88 -21.52
C THR A 359 -8.80 11.55 -20.08
N GLU A 360 -8.05 12.43 -19.44
CA GLU A 360 -7.66 12.27 -18.03
C GLU A 360 -8.90 12.03 -17.15
N GLY A 361 -8.84 11.02 -16.28
CA GLY A 361 -9.90 10.64 -15.35
C GLY A 361 -11.10 9.96 -15.98
N SER A 362 -11.18 9.83 -17.31
CA SER A 362 -12.39 9.36 -18.01
C SER A 362 -12.84 7.96 -17.59
N PHE A 363 -11.91 7.03 -17.36
CA PHE A 363 -12.23 5.69 -16.89
C PHE A 363 -12.95 5.72 -15.53
N THR A 364 -12.35 6.37 -14.54
CA THR A 364 -12.91 6.50 -13.19
C THR A 364 -14.23 7.28 -13.21
N ARG A 365 -14.28 8.41 -13.92
CA ARG A 365 -15.49 9.25 -14.05
C ARG A 365 -16.65 8.48 -14.66
N GLY A 366 -16.43 7.84 -15.80
CA GLY A 366 -17.46 7.09 -16.52
C GLY A 366 -18.02 5.93 -15.70
N LEU A 367 -17.18 5.25 -14.91
CA LEU A 367 -17.64 4.18 -14.02
C LEU A 367 -18.45 4.71 -12.84
N VAL A 368 -18.00 5.78 -12.18
CA VAL A 368 -18.74 6.39 -11.06
C VAL A 368 -20.09 6.94 -11.53
N GLU A 369 -20.15 7.54 -12.73
CA GLU A 369 -21.38 8.03 -13.34
C GLU A 369 -22.35 6.90 -13.72
N ALA A 370 -21.84 5.83 -14.34
CA ALA A 370 -22.67 4.71 -14.79
C ALA A 370 -23.15 3.79 -13.66
N TYR A 371 -22.49 3.82 -12.50
CA TYR A 371 -22.78 2.94 -11.38
C TYR A 371 -23.98 3.45 -10.58
N ALA A 372 -25.01 2.61 -10.42
CA ALA A 372 -26.21 2.88 -9.62
C ALA A 372 -26.16 2.27 -8.21
N GLY A 373 -25.16 1.45 -7.89
CA GLY A 373 -25.00 0.86 -6.56
C GLY A 373 -24.56 1.86 -5.50
N ASP A 374 -24.38 1.39 -4.27
CA ASP A 374 -24.23 2.25 -3.09
C ASP A 374 -22.85 2.20 -2.43
N THR A 375 -21.97 1.29 -2.87
CA THR A 375 -20.66 1.04 -2.25
C THR A 375 -19.60 0.95 -3.34
N LEU A 376 -18.61 1.85 -3.29
CA LEU A 376 -17.48 1.93 -4.21
C LEU A 376 -16.19 1.76 -3.42
N ALA A 377 -15.36 0.80 -3.81
CA ALA A 377 -14.02 0.61 -3.31
C ALA A 377 -13.01 0.99 -4.39
N VAL A 378 -11.97 1.74 -4.00
CA VAL A 378 -10.85 2.06 -4.88
C VAL A 378 -9.56 1.73 -4.17
N VAL A 379 -8.70 0.96 -4.83
CA VAL A 379 -7.34 0.69 -4.40
C VAL A 379 -6.40 1.48 -5.29
N GLY A 380 -5.51 2.27 -4.72
CA GLY A 380 -4.56 3.06 -5.50
C GLY A 380 -3.75 4.02 -4.64
N THR A 381 -3.09 4.95 -5.30
CA THR A 381 -2.18 5.87 -4.62
C THR A 381 -2.96 6.88 -3.78
N GLN A 382 -2.50 7.13 -2.56
CA GLN A 382 -3.04 8.16 -1.68
C GLN A 382 -2.25 9.47 -1.71
N ASN A 383 -1.34 9.63 -2.68
CA ASN A 383 -0.62 10.88 -2.94
C ASN A 383 -0.84 11.36 -4.38
N ARG A 384 -0.36 12.56 -4.70
CA ARG A 384 -0.57 13.21 -6.02
C ARG A 384 0.52 12.88 -7.04
N ASN A 385 1.08 11.67 -6.97
CA ASN A 385 2.13 11.24 -7.90
C ASN A 385 1.63 10.96 -9.34
N GLY A 386 0.31 11.02 -9.55
CA GLY A 386 -0.33 10.88 -10.85
C GLY A 386 -0.32 9.47 -11.44
N TYR A 387 -0.27 8.43 -10.60
CA TYR A 387 -0.27 7.04 -11.05
C TYR A 387 -1.65 6.39 -11.12
N THR A 388 -2.63 6.86 -10.33
CA THR A 388 -3.95 6.24 -10.24
C THR A 388 -5.06 7.26 -10.39
N ALA A 389 -6.09 6.91 -11.16
CA ALA A 389 -7.30 7.67 -11.48
C ALA A 389 -7.09 9.04 -12.15
N PHE A 390 -6.28 9.91 -11.58
CA PHE A 390 -6.08 11.30 -11.99
C PHE A 390 -4.60 11.69 -11.86
N ARG A 391 -4.14 12.67 -12.64
CA ARG A 391 -2.74 13.09 -12.63
C ARG A 391 -2.41 14.00 -11.44
N GLY A 392 -3.30 14.95 -11.14
CA GLY A 392 -3.06 16.02 -10.16
C GLY A 392 -3.90 15.95 -8.88
N MET A 393 -4.64 14.86 -8.68
CA MET A 393 -5.67 14.74 -7.65
C MET A 393 -5.75 13.29 -7.14
N THR A 394 -5.98 13.11 -5.84
CA THR A 394 -6.24 11.79 -5.27
C THR A 394 -7.71 11.38 -5.43
N VAL A 395 -8.01 10.08 -5.32
CA VAL A 395 -9.40 9.63 -5.50
C VAL A 395 -10.34 10.17 -4.42
N ASP A 396 -9.86 10.38 -3.20
CA ASP A 396 -10.68 10.96 -2.14
C ASP A 396 -10.96 12.45 -2.35
N GLU A 397 -9.99 13.22 -2.85
CA GLU A 397 -10.21 14.62 -3.26
C GLU A 397 -11.23 14.71 -4.42
N TYR A 398 -11.17 13.77 -5.37
CA TYR A 398 -12.18 13.66 -6.43
C TYR A 398 -13.57 13.41 -5.86
N MET A 399 -13.69 12.39 -5.01
CA MET A 399 -14.99 11.99 -4.48
C MET A 399 -15.59 13.09 -3.61
N GLU A 400 -14.78 13.78 -2.80
CA GLU A 400 -15.22 14.91 -1.98
C GLU A 400 -15.69 16.10 -2.83
N ARG A 401 -14.92 16.47 -3.86
CA ARG A 401 -15.21 17.67 -4.66
C ARG A 401 -16.34 17.46 -5.67
N GLU A 402 -16.37 16.30 -6.33
CA GLU A 402 -17.18 16.08 -7.53
C GLU A 402 -18.31 15.06 -7.31
N GLN A 403 -18.32 14.36 -6.19
CA GLN A 403 -19.28 13.29 -5.90
C GLN A 403 -19.92 13.45 -4.50
N PRO A 404 -20.59 14.59 -4.20
CA PRO A 404 -21.02 14.95 -2.84
C PRO A 404 -22.04 13.98 -2.21
N ALA A 405 -22.73 13.17 -3.02
CA ALA A 405 -23.61 12.12 -2.52
C ALA A 405 -22.86 10.92 -1.90
N TRP A 406 -21.55 10.81 -2.15
CA TRP A 406 -20.70 9.73 -1.68
C TRP A 406 -19.90 10.18 -0.47
N LYS A 407 -20.00 9.41 0.61
CA LYS A 407 -19.28 9.63 1.85
C LYS A 407 -18.10 8.66 1.94
N LYS A 408 -16.89 9.18 2.17
CA LYS A 408 -15.72 8.34 2.49
C LYS A 408 -15.98 7.65 3.83
N VAL A 409 -15.97 6.32 3.83
CA VAL A 409 -16.20 5.52 5.04
C VAL A 409 -14.96 4.78 5.50
N VAL A 410 -14.01 4.50 4.60
CA VAL A 410 -12.74 3.88 4.91
C VAL A 410 -11.63 4.51 4.07
N GLN A 411 -10.49 4.74 4.71
CA GLN A 411 -9.18 4.88 4.08
C GLN A 411 -8.16 4.14 4.95
N ILE A 412 -7.58 3.06 4.46
CA ILE A 412 -6.54 2.32 5.19
C ILE A 412 -5.29 2.16 4.31
N PRO A 413 -4.09 2.27 4.91
CA PRO A 413 -2.86 2.10 4.15
C PRO A 413 -2.73 0.67 3.65
N LEU A 414 -2.13 0.52 2.48
CA LEU A 414 -1.76 -0.75 1.88
C LEU A 414 -0.24 -0.90 1.76
N PRO A 415 0.26 -2.14 1.64
CA PRO A 415 1.67 -2.40 1.37
C PRO A 415 2.07 -1.66 0.09
N SER A 416 3.00 -0.72 0.25
CA SER A 416 3.43 0.16 -0.85
C SER A 416 4.79 -0.28 -1.35
N PHE A 417 4.97 -0.30 -2.67
CA PHE A 417 6.31 -0.48 -3.25
C PHE A 417 7.21 0.70 -2.94
N ALA A 418 8.52 0.49 -3.04
CA ALA A 418 9.48 1.56 -2.87
C ALA A 418 9.17 2.73 -3.81
N GLY A 419 9.03 3.93 -3.25
CA GLY A 419 8.61 5.14 -4.00
C GLY A 419 7.11 5.24 -4.27
N LYS A 420 6.27 4.40 -3.64
CA LYS A 420 4.80 4.44 -3.76
C LYS A 420 4.14 4.66 -2.40
N ASP A 421 2.86 5.02 -2.44
CA ASP A 421 2.04 5.28 -1.26
C ASP A 421 0.60 4.86 -1.56
N GLU A 422 0.25 3.65 -1.17
CA GLU A 422 -0.97 2.95 -1.58
C GLU A 422 -1.99 2.87 -0.45
N ALA A 423 -3.28 2.92 -0.79
CA ALA A 423 -4.37 2.78 0.15
C ALA A 423 -5.60 2.10 -0.47
N LEU A 424 -6.45 1.55 0.41
CA LEU A 424 -7.83 1.21 0.10
C LEU A 424 -8.72 2.36 0.56
N PHE A 425 -9.51 2.90 -0.36
CA PHE A 425 -10.59 3.83 -0.12
C PHE A 425 -11.92 3.11 -0.29
N VAL A 426 -12.89 3.36 0.60
CA VAL A 426 -14.27 2.92 0.39
C VAL A 426 -15.21 4.08 0.62
N PHE A 427 -16.15 4.25 -0.30
CA PHE A 427 -17.18 5.28 -0.29
C PHE A 427 -18.56 4.63 -0.30
N GLN A 428 -19.49 5.22 0.44
CA GLN A 428 -20.89 4.80 0.44
C GLN A 428 -21.83 5.97 0.20
N ARG A 429 -22.97 5.71 -0.44
CA ARG A 429 -24.06 6.68 -0.64
C ARG A 429 -25.41 6.07 -0.28
N GLY A 430 -26.46 6.89 -0.27
CA GLY A 430 -27.82 6.44 0.00
C GLY A 430 -27.98 5.84 1.40
N GLU A 431 -28.80 4.81 1.55
CA GLU A 431 -29.13 4.20 2.85
C GLU A 431 -27.92 3.60 3.58
N ARG A 432 -26.88 3.20 2.85
CA ARG A 432 -25.65 2.66 3.46
C ARG A 432 -24.68 3.72 3.93
N ALA A 433 -24.77 4.94 3.42
CA ALA A 433 -23.91 6.01 3.89
C ALA A 433 -24.23 6.28 5.37
N PRO A 434 -23.21 6.30 6.25
CA PRO A 434 -23.41 6.72 7.63
C PRO A 434 -24.03 8.11 7.67
N LYS A 435 -25.16 8.24 8.35
CA LYS A 435 -25.79 9.54 8.59
C LYS A 435 -24.85 10.39 9.43
N ASP A 436 -24.79 11.69 9.13
CA ASP A 436 -24.11 12.61 10.02
C ASP A 436 -24.83 12.58 11.36
N VAL A 437 -24.07 12.37 12.44
CA VAL A 437 -24.62 12.49 13.79
C VAL A 437 -25.00 13.96 13.90
N ALA A 438 -26.29 14.24 14.05
CA ALA A 438 -26.74 15.60 14.29
C ALA A 438 -25.99 16.15 15.50
N GLU A 439 -25.27 17.26 15.32
CA GLU A 439 -24.84 18.07 16.45
C GLU A 439 -26.11 18.57 17.16
N GLY A 440 -26.43 17.97 18.30
CA GLY A 440 -27.50 18.45 19.18
C GLY A 440 -28.57 17.43 19.52
N GLU A 441 -28.26 16.56 20.47
CA GLU A 441 -29.22 16.32 21.55
C GLU A 441 -28.57 16.84 22.83
N GLY A 442 -28.89 18.11 23.11
CA GLY A 442 -28.57 18.75 24.38
C GLY A 442 -29.14 17.94 25.54
N GLU A 443 -28.50 18.13 26.69
CA GLU A 443 -29.03 17.86 28.01
C GLU A 443 -30.53 18.19 28.08
N ARG A 444 -31.39 17.19 27.92
CA ARG A 444 -32.69 17.17 28.56
C ARG A 444 -32.55 16.29 29.79
N LYS A 445 -31.96 16.86 30.83
CA LYS A 445 -32.26 16.46 32.20
C LYS A 445 -33.58 17.13 32.58
N ALA A 446 -34.61 16.32 32.78
CA ALA A 446 -35.72 16.66 33.66
C ALA A 446 -35.35 16.26 35.09
#